data_AF-T0M5G3-F1
#
_entry.id   AF-T0M5G3-F1
#
_cell.length_a   1.000
_cell.length_b   1.000
_cell.length_c   1.000
_cell.angle_alpha   90.00
_cell.angle_beta   90.00
_cell.angle_gamma   90.00
#
_symmetry.space_group_name_H-M   'P 1'
#
loop_
_entity.id
_entity.type
_entity.pdbx_description
1 polymer ?
#
loop_
_entity_poly.entity_id
_entity_poly.type
_entity_poly.pdbx_seq_one_letter_code
_entity_poly.pdbx_strand_id
1 'polypeptide(L)'
;MSNERLMYGSIATGIISGVLLLILVGWIPLYGWIIAGFAAGLASRGSARGFMSALISGVVVSIGIILMALFMPFSDLAAISSFLGNAYLNAHAFPYLYSLLSNGTVPLVKIIAVDYIAIPVVGGIIGGAILNNGYYIVESQDVPTAAPAQIQAPEPQISTQEAGEEASKIS
;
A
#
# COMPACT_ATOMS: atom_id res chain seq x y z
N MET A 1 2.81 27.18 0.24
CA MET A 1 2.05 25.91 0.26
C MET A 1 2.88 24.85 -0.46
N SER A 2 3.75 24.17 0.28
CA SER A 2 4.54 23.04 -0.24
C SER A 2 3.61 21.85 -0.45
N ASN A 3 3.26 21.60 -1.71
CA ASN A 3 2.57 20.39 -2.16
C ASN A 3 3.53 19.18 -2.17
N GLU A 4 4.28 18.97 -1.10
CA GLU A 4 4.95 17.69 -0.87
C GLU A 4 3.93 16.77 -0.21
N ARG A 5 2.98 16.28 -1.03
CA ARG A 5 2.26 15.06 -0.68
C ARG A 5 3.32 13.98 -0.53
N LEU A 6 3.76 13.75 0.70
CA LEU A 6 4.42 12.54 1.12
C LEU A 6 3.70 11.39 0.42
N MET A 7 4.35 10.77 -0.58
CA MET A 7 3.85 9.54 -1.17
C MET A 7 3.94 8.46 -0.08
N TYR A 8 3.00 8.50 0.85
CA TYR A 8 2.81 7.45 1.81
C TYR A 8 2.27 6.27 1.02
N GLY A 9 3.00 5.14 1.02
CA GLY A 9 2.43 3.91 0.47
C GLY A 9 1.09 3.65 1.15
N SER A 10 0.13 3.08 0.44
CA SER A 10 -1.18 2.77 1.02
C SER A 10 -1.45 1.28 0.96
N ILE A 11 -2.09 0.74 1.99
CA ILE A 11 -2.61 -0.63 1.92
C ILE A 11 -3.60 -0.73 0.75
N ALA A 12 -4.40 0.32 0.51
CA ALA A 12 -5.35 0.36 -0.60
C ALA A 12 -4.64 0.29 -1.97
N THR A 13 -3.53 1.01 -2.17
CA THR A 13 -2.77 0.93 -3.42
C THR A 13 -2.13 -0.44 -3.60
N GLY A 14 -1.64 -1.05 -2.51
CA GLY A 14 -1.14 -2.42 -2.53
C GLY A 14 -2.21 -3.46 -2.85
N ILE A 15 -3.43 -3.30 -2.33
CA ILE A 15 -4.54 -4.22 -2.64
C ILE A 15 -4.90 -4.11 -4.12
N ILE A 16 -5.07 -2.88 -4.63
CA ILE A 16 -5.44 -2.66 -6.03
C ILE A 16 -4.37 -3.24 -6.96
N SER A 17 -3.08 -2.97 -6.71
CA SER A 17 -2.00 -3.52 -7.53
C SER A 17 -1.90 -5.04 -7.42
N GLY A 18 -2.08 -5.60 -6.22
CA GLY A 18 -2.09 -7.04 -5.97
C GLY A 18 -3.23 -7.74 -6.71
N VAL A 19 -4.46 -7.23 -6.64
CA VAL A 19 -5.62 -7.79 -7.34
C VAL A 19 -5.40 -7.73 -8.85
N LEU A 20 -4.98 -6.59 -9.38
CA LEU A 20 -4.75 -6.43 -10.81
C LEU A 20 -3.67 -7.40 -11.32
N LEU A 21 -2.56 -7.55 -10.61
CA LEU A 21 -1.50 -8.46 -11.04
C LEU A 21 -1.85 -9.92 -10.83
N LEU A 22 -2.56 -10.29 -9.76
CA LEU A 22 -3.07 -11.65 -9.61
C LEU A 22 -4.04 -11.99 -10.74
N ILE A 23 -4.85 -11.04 -11.20
CA ILE A 23 -5.68 -11.24 -12.38
C ILE A 23 -4.81 -11.37 -13.63
N LEU A 24 -3.83 -10.48 -13.86
CA LEU A 24 -3.02 -10.39 -15.09
C LEU A 24 -1.91 -11.41 -15.27
N VAL A 25 -1.41 -12.01 -14.19
CA VAL A 25 -0.31 -12.97 -14.25
C VAL A 25 -0.51 -14.16 -13.32
N GLY A 26 -1.52 -14.15 -12.46
CA GLY A 26 -1.79 -15.25 -11.51
C GLY A 26 -2.29 -16.55 -12.15
N TRP A 27 -2.34 -16.65 -13.48
CA TRP A 27 -2.47 -17.92 -14.19
C TRP A 27 -1.11 -18.57 -14.53
N ILE A 28 0.01 -17.86 -14.35
CA ILE A 28 1.37 -18.39 -14.48
C ILE A 28 1.81 -18.91 -13.10
N PRO A 29 1.91 -20.23 -12.90
CA PRO A 29 2.22 -20.80 -11.59
C PRO A 29 3.55 -20.29 -11.06
N LEU A 30 3.63 -20.14 -9.73
CA LEU A 30 4.79 -19.70 -8.97
C LEU A 30 5.22 -18.25 -9.26
N TYR A 31 5.60 -17.92 -10.50
CA TYR A 31 6.13 -16.61 -10.87
C TYR A 31 5.05 -15.52 -10.81
N GLY A 32 3.87 -15.79 -11.37
CA GLY A 32 2.78 -14.80 -11.39
C GLY A 32 2.31 -14.42 -10.00
N TRP A 33 2.21 -15.41 -9.11
CA TRP A 33 1.77 -15.23 -7.73
C TRP A 33 2.79 -14.46 -6.88
N ILE A 34 4.07 -14.83 -6.98
CA ILE A 34 5.14 -14.12 -6.25
C ILE A 34 5.26 -12.67 -6.74
N ILE A 35 5.24 -12.44 -8.06
CA ILE A 35 5.37 -11.10 -8.63
C ILE A 35 4.19 -10.22 -8.21
N ALA A 36 2.96 -10.76 -8.24
CA ALA A 36 1.79 -10.02 -7.81
C ALA A 36 1.87 -9.63 -6.33
N GLY A 37 2.27 -10.58 -5.48
CA GLY A 37 2.55 -10.32 -4.07
C GLY A 37 3.62 -9.25 -3.87
N PHE A 38 4.75 -9.41 -4.55
CA PHE A 38 5.88 -8.48 -4.48
C PHE A 38 5.49 -7.05 -4.87
N ALA A 39 4.74 -6.89 -5.96
CA ALA A 39 4.25 -5.60 -6.40
C ALA A 39 3.20 -5.00 -5.45
N ALA A 40 2.34 -5.82 -4.84
CA ALA A 40 1.44 -5.39 -3.76
C ALA A 40 2.22 -4.88 -2.55
N GLY A 41 3.31 -5.56 -2.21
CA GLY A 41 4.27 -5.17 -1.18
C GLY A 41 4.91 -3.82 -1.48
N LEU A 42 5.52 -3.68 -2.66
CA LEU A 42 6.16 -2.45 -3.10
C LEU A 42 5.20 -1.25 -3.09
N ALA A 43 3.97 -1.44 -3.59
CA ALA A 43 2.96 -0.39 -3.65
C ALA A 43 2.46 0.04 -2.26
N SER A 44 2.55 -0.84 -1.26
CA SER A 44 2.12 -0.56 0.11
C SER A 44 3.19 0.11 0.99
N ARG A 45 4.48 0.02 0.61
CA ARG A 45 5.65 0.58 1.30
C ARG A 45 5.67 0.25 2.80
N GLY A 46 6.04 -0.98 3.12
CA GLY A 46 6.20 -1.49 4.48
C GLY A 46 5.85 -2.97 4.55
N SER A 47 6.61 -3.77 5.30
CA SER A 47 6.46 -5.24 5.32
C SER A 47 5.10 -5.69 5.88
N ALA A 48 4.65 -5.10 7.00
CA ALA A 48 3.34 -5.40 7.59
C ALA A 48 2.18 -5.00 6.67
N ARG A 49 2.34 -3.87 5.96
CA ARG A 49 1.32 -3.36 5.02
C ARG A 49 1.30 -4.17 3.73
N GLY A 50 2.47 -4.66 3.31
CA GLY A 50 2.65 -5.55 2.16
C GLY A 50 2.11 -6.94 2.42
N PHE A 51 2.27 -7.46 3.64
CA PHE A 51 1.58 -8.66 4.09
C PHE A 51 0.06 -8.49 3.99
N MET A 52 -0.49 -7.43 4.61
CA MET A 52 -1.93 -7.21 4.63
C MET A 52 -2.50 -6.95 3.24
N SER A 53 -1.80 -6.18 2.40
CA SER A 53 -2.26 -5.90 1.04
C SER A 53 -2.27 -7.16 0.18
N ALA A 54 -1.21 -7.98 0.24
CA ALA A 54 -1.12 -9.24 -0.50
C ALA A 54 -2.15 -10.26 -0.02
N LEU A 55 -2.36 -10.36 1.30
CA LEU A 55 -3.39 -11.23 1.90
C LEU A 55 -4.79 -10.85 1.41
N ILE A 56 -5.15 -9.57 1.52
CA ILE A 56 -6.47 -9.09 1.12
C ILE A 56 -6.66 -9.25 -0.39
N SER A 57 -5.66 -8.91 -1.21
CA SER A 57 -5.74 -9.13 -2.65
C SER A 57 -5.93 -10.60 -3.01
N GLY A 58 -5.22 -11.49 -2.30
CA GLY A 58 -5.33 -12.92 -2.46
C GLY A 58 -6.74 -13.42 -2.17
N VAL A 59 -7.31 -13.02 -1.02
CA VAL A 59 -8.69 -13.36 -0.63
C VAL A 59 -9.71 -12.84 -1.64
N VAL A 60 -9.57 -11.59 -2.11
CA VAL A 60 -10.49 -11.00 -3.09
C VAL A 60 -10.50 -11.80 -4.39
N VAL A 61 -9.32 -12.12 -4.93
CA VAL A 61 -9.21 -12.92 -6.16
C VAL A 61 -9.72 -14.35 -5.94
N SER A 62 -9.43 -14.93 -4.77
CA SER A 62 -9.91 -16.26 -4.37
C SER A 62 -11.43 -16.35 -4.38
N ILE A 63 -12.12 -15.34 -3.82
CA ILE A 63 -13.59 -15.27 -3.86
C ILE A 63 -14.08 -15.22 -5.31
N GLY A 64 -13.44 -14.44 -6.18
CA GLY A 64 -13.77 -14.38 -7.59
C GLY A 64 -13.65 -15.74 -8.29
N ILE A 65 -12.57 -16.48 -8.03
CA ILE A 65 -12.34 -17.82 -8.59
C ILE A 65 -13.40 -18.81 -8.09
N ILE A 66 -13.73 -18.78 -6.80
CA ILE A 66 -14.75 -19.66 -6.23
C ILE A 66 -16.13 -19.35 -6.83
N LEU A 67 -16.49 -18.08 -6.94
CA LEU A 67 -17.75 -17.67 -7.57
C LEU A 67 -17.79 -18.11 -9.04
N MET A 68 -16.69 -17.93 -9.79
CA MET A 68 -16.60 -18.42 -11.16
C MET A 68 -16.76 -19.94 -11.20
N ALA A 69 -16.10 -20.68 -10.31
CA ALA A 69 -16.19 -22.13 -10.25
C ALA A 69 -17.60 -22.65 -9.93
N LEU A 70 -18.37 -21.92 -9.12
CA LEU A 70 -19.72 -22.30 -8.72
C LEU A 70 -20.80 -21.89 -9.72
N PHE A 71 -20.62 -20.76 -10.41
CA PHE A 71 -21.67 -20.14 -11.23
C PHE A 71 -21.40 -20.17 -12.74
N MET A 72 -20.17 -20.45 -13.18
CA MET A 72 -19.82 -20.46 -14.60
C MET A 72 -19.75 -21.91 -15.13
N PRO A 73 -20.69 -22.33 -16.00
CA PRO A 73 -20.59 -23.64 -16.64
C PRO A 73 -19.45 -23.66 -17.67
N PHE A 74 -18.89 -24.86 -17.89
CA PHE A 74 -17.78 -25.09 -18.83
C PHE A 74 -18.08 -24.62 -20.26
N SER A 75 -19.34 -24.68 -20.68
CA SER A 75 -19.80 -24.22 -22.00
C SER A 75 -19.53 -22.74 -22.23
N ASP A 76 -19.68 -21.93 -21.19
CA ASP A 76 -19.57 -20.47 -21.29
C ASP A 76 -18.10 -20.08 -21.39
N LEU A 77 -17.23 -20.73 -20.62
CA LEU A 77 -15.79 -20.54 -20.73
C LEU A 77 -15.27 -20.96 -22.13
N ALA A 78 -15.83 -22.04 -22.69
CA ALA A 78 -15.51 -22.50 -24.04
C ALA A 78 -15.95 -21.50 -25.11
N ALA A 79 -17.17 -20.97 -25.01
CA ALA A 79 -17.66 -19.92 -25.90
C ALA A 79 -16.79 -18.65 -25.83
N ILE A 80 -16.40 -18.23 -24.62
CA ILE A 80 -15.52 -17.08 -24.40
C ILE A 80 -14.14 -17.33 -25.03
N SER A 81 -13.53 -18.50 -24.81
CA SER A 81 -12.21 -18.84 -25.37
C SER A 81 -12.21 -18.86 -26.90
N SER A 82 -13.30 -19.36 -27.50
CA SER A 82 -13.49 -19.35 -28.94
C SER A 82 -13.72 -17.95 -29.49
N PHE A 83 -14.46 -17.10 -28.76
CA PHE A 83 -14.78 -15.75 -29.19
C PHE A 83 -13.57 -14.81 -29.11
N LEU A 84 -12.75 -14.90 -28.05
CA LEU A 84 -11.54 -14.07 -27.93
C LEU A 84 -10.51 -14.40 -29.02
N GLY A 85 -10.46 -15.65 -29.49
CA GLY A 85 -9.54 -16.07 -30.55
C GLY A 85 -8.05 -15.85 -30.23
N ASN A 86 -7.71 -15.57 -28.97
CA ASN A 86 -6.37 -15.19 -28.57
C ASN A 86 -5.54 -16.44 -28.28
N ALA A 87 -4.55 -16.71 -29.14
CA ALA A 87 -3.69 -17.88 -29.04
C ALA A 87 -2.97 -18.00 -27.68
N TYR A 88 -2.52 -16.88 -27.11
CA TYR A 88 -1.80 -16.87 -25.84
C TYR A 88 -2.72 -17.22 -24.66
N LEU A 89 -3.90 -16.59 -24.58
CA LEU A 89 -4.87 -16.89 -23.52
C LEU A 89 -5.40 -18.33 -23.65
N ASN A 90 -5.63 -18.80 -24.87
CA ASN A 90 -6.08 -20.17 -25.15
C ASN A 90 -5.01 -21.22 -24.80
N ALA A 91 -3.73 -20.88 -24.88
CA ALA A 91 -2.64 -21.77 -24.51
C ALA A 91 -2.31 -21.77 -23.00
N HIS A 92 -2.58 -20.67 -22.29
CA HIS A 92 -2.11 -20.50 -20.90
C HIS A 92 -3.22 -20.23 -19.90
N ALA A 93 -4.06 -19.22 -20.12
CA ALA A 93 -5.05 -18.78 -19.14
C ALA A 93 -6.27 -19.71 -19.08
N PHE A 94 -6.89 -20.02 -20.23
CA PHE A 94 -8.09 -20.87 -20.25
C PHE A 94 -7.83 -22.31 -19.77
N PRO A 95 -6.75 -23.01 -20.17
CA PRO A 95 -6.43 -24.33 -19.64
C PRO A 95 -6.29 -24.34 -18.12
N TYR A 96 -5.68 -23.29 -17.57
CA TYR A 96 -5.56 -23.13 -16.12
C TYR A 96 -6.93 -22.95 -15.46
N LEU A 97 -7.79 -22.08 -15.99
CA LEU A 97 -9.16 -21.88 -15.50
C LEU A 97 -10.00 -23.17 -15.58
N TYR A 98 -9.91 -23.92 -16.69
CA TYR A 98 -10.58 -25.22 -16.83
C TYR A 98 -10.12 -26.22 -15.77
N SER A 99 -8.83 -26.22 -15.43
CA SER A 99 -8.32 -27.10 -14.38
C SER A 99 -8.85 -26.71 -13.00
N LEU A 100 -8.98 -25.40 -12.71
CA LEU A 100 -9.60 -24.93 -11.48
C LEU A 100 -11.09 -25.31 -11.39
N LEU A 101 -11.83 -25.15 -12.49
CA LEU A 101 -13.25 -25.50 -12.60
C LEU A 101 -13.51 -27.01 -12.48
N SER A 102 -12.56 -27.85 -12.90
CA SER A 102 -12.72 -29.31 -12.85
C SER A 102 -12.34 -29.91 -11.50
N ASN A 103 -11.68 -29.15 -10.63
CA ASN A 103 -11.34 -29.59 -9.29
C ASN A 103 -12.59 -29.66 -8.40
N GLY A 104 -12.65 -30.70 -7.55
CA GLY A 104 -13.61 -30.73 -6.46
C GLY A 104 -13.37 -29.60 -5.44
N THR A 105 -14.34 -29.32 -4.58
CA THR A 105 -14.27 -28.20 -3.62
C THR A 105 -13.04 -28.26 -2.71
N VAL A 106 -12.71 -29.44 -2.16
CA VAL A 106 -11.56 -29.61 -1.26
C VAL A 106 -10.21 -29.33 -1.95
N PRO A 107 -9.89 -29.95 -3.11
CA PRO A 107 -8.65 -29.62 -3.82
C PRO A 107 -8.62 -28.16 -4.30
N LEU A 108 -9.75 -27.60 -4.73
CA LEU A 108 -9.83 -26.20 -5.14
C LEU A 108 -9.45 -25.25 -3.99
N VAL A 109 -10.01 -25.45 -2.80
CA VAL A 109 -9.68 -24.62 -1.62
C VAL A 109 -8.20 -24.73 -1.25
N LYS A 110 -7.59 -25.91 -1.36
CA LYS A 110 -6.14 -26.09 -1.10
C LYS A 110 -5.28 -25.33 -2.09
N ILE A 111 -5.58 -25.45 -3.39
CA ILE A 111 -4.89 -24.72 -4.46
C ILE A 111 -5.00 -23.22 -4.18
N ILE A 112 -6.21 -22.73 -3.91
CA ILE A 112 -6.46 -21.33 -3.58
C ILE A 112 -5.65 -20.85 -2.38
N ALA A 113 -5.65 -21.61 -1.28
CA ALA A 113 -4.95 -21.23 -0.06
C ALA A 113 -3.43 -21.12 -0.24
N VAL A 114 -2.84 -21.98 -1.08
CA VAL A 114 -1.39 -21.95 -1.34
C VAL A 114 -1.05 -20.91 -2.40
N ASP A 115 -1.70 -20.99 -3.55
CA ASP A 115 -1.29 -20.30 -4.77
C ASP A 115 -1.71 -18.83 -4.77
N TYR A 116 -2.90 -18.53 -4.24
CA TYR A 116 -3.47 -17.19 -4.25
C TYR A 116 -3.33 -16.45 -2.93
N ILE A 117 -2.95 -17.14 -1.85
CA ILE A 117 -2.83 -16.54 -0.52
C ILE A 117 -1.39 -16.68 -0.01
N ALA A 118 -0.93 -17.90 0.27
CA ALA A 118 0.37 -18.09 0.93
C ALA A 118 1.54 -17.55 0.09
N ILE A 119 1.60 -17.90 -1.20
CA ILE A 119 2.71 -17.49 -2.09
C ILE A 119 2.73 -15.95 -2.31
N PRO A 120 1.60 -15.29 -2.66
CA PRO A 120 1.57 -13.84 -2.76
C PRO A 120 1.91 -13.12 -1.45
N VAL A 121 1.51 -13.68 -0.31
CA VAL A 121 1.87 -13.12 1.00
C VAL A 121 3.38 -13.08 1.21
N VAL A 122 4.11 -14.13 0.84
CA VAL A 122 5.58 -14.14 0.89
C VAL A 122 6.15 -13.05 0.00
N GLY A 123 5.64 -12.92 -1.24
CA GLY A 123 6.02 -11.83 -2.14
C GLY A 123 5.75 -10.46 -1.52
N GLY A 124 4.58 -10.26 -0.92
CA GLY A 124 4.13 -9.01 -0.30
C GLY A 124 4.99 -8.57 0.87
N ILE A 125 5.42 -9.49 1.71
CA ILE A 125 6.37 -9.22 2.79
C ILE A 125 7.70 -8.73 2.20
N ILE A 126 8.24 -9.44 1.21
CA ILE A 126 9.54 -9.12 0.60
C ILE A 126 9.48 -7.77 -0.10
N GLY A 127 8.47 -7.55 -0.95
CA GLY A 127 8.30 -6.28 -1.67
C GLY A 127 8.02 -5.11 -0.72
N GLY A 128 7.26 -5.34 0.35
CA GLY A 128 7.00 -4.35 1.38
C GLY A 128 8.24 -3.98 2.18
N ALA A 129 9.13 -4.93 2.44
CA ALA A 129 10.37 -4.72 3.20
C ALA A 129 11.38 -3.84 2.45
N ILE A 130 11.46 -3.93 1.12
CA ILE A 130 12.42 -3.16 0.31
C ILE A 130 12.22 -1.66 0.44
N LEU A 131 10.97 -1.20 0.52
CA LEU A 131 10.63 0.22 0.58
C LEU A 131 10.30 0.71 2.01
N ASN A 132 10.65 -0.08 3.03
CA ASN A 132 10.36 0.22 4.43
C ASN A 132 11.24 1.34 5.04
N ASN A 133 11.83 2.22 4.22
CA ASN A 133 12.68 3.30 4.71
C ASN A 133 11.87 4.33 5.52
N GLY A 134 11.88 4.15 6.84
CA GLY A 134 12.48 5.15 7.75
C GLY A 134 11.67 6.37 8.12
N TYR A 135 10.35 6.43 7.93
CA TYR A 135 9.55 7.44 8.64
C TYR A 135 9.26 6.94 10.05
N TYR A 136 10.18 7.23 10.97
CA TYR A 136 9.84 7.33 12.38
C TYR A 136 8.71 8.35 12.46
N ILE A 137 7.55 7.92 12.98
CA ILE A 137 6.56 8.88 13.48
C ILE A 137 7.31 9.59 14.60
N VAL A 138 7.80 10.80 14.34
CA VAL A 138 8.12 11.73 15.42
C VAL A 138 6.75 12.03 16.01
N GLU A 139 6.37 11.27 17.03
CA GLU A 139 5.30 11.69 17.92
C GLU A 139 5.70 13.08 18.37
N SER A 140 5.02 14.08 17.81
CA SER A 140 4.96 15.40 18.41
C SER A 140 4.38 15.14 19.79
N GLN A 141 5.28 14.96 20.76
CA GLN A 141 4.97 14.99 22.17
C GLN A 141 4.10 16.22 22.37
N ASP A 142 2.83 16.02 22.71
CA ASP A 142 1.86 17.08 22.95
C ASP A 142 2.49 18.04 23.97
N VAL A 143 3.09 19.12 23.49
CA VAL A 143 3.40 20.26 24.34
C VAL A 143 2.04 20.91 24.52
N PRO A 144 1.48 20.94 25.74
CA PRO A 144 0.23 21.62 26.00
C PRO A 144 0.39 23.04 25.47
N THR A 145 -0.48 23.45 24.55
CA THR A 145 -0.56 24.83 24.09
C THR A 145 -1.01 25.67 25.27
N ALA A 146 -0.07 26.07 26.12
CA ALA A 146 -0.24 27.19 27.01
C ALA A 146 -0.33 28.42 26.09
N ALA A 147 -1.52 29.03 26.08
CA ALA A 147 -1.81 30.29 25.39
C ALA A 147 -0.65 31.29 25.57
N PRO A 148 -0.32 32.11 24.55
CA PRO A 148 0.78 33.06 24.67
C PRO A 148 0.52 33.99 25.85
N ALA A 149 1.30 33.84 26.91
CA ALA A 149 1.33 34.77 28.02
C ALA A 149 1.74 36.14 27.45
N GLN A 150 0.83 37.11 27.53
CA GLN A 150 1.17 38.50 27.32
C GLN A 150 2.22 38.89 28.36
N ILE A 151 3.49 38.93 27.96
CA ILE A 151 4.53 39.53 28.78
C ILE A 151 4.69 40.97 28.29
N GLN A 152 4.09 41.88 29.05
CA GLN A 152 4.37 43.31 29.03
C GLN A 152 5.89 43.51 29.05
N ALA A 153 6.39 44.30 28.11
CA ALA A 153 7.79 44.73 28.10
C ALA A 153 8.08 45.52 29.40
N PRO A 154 9.13 45.17 30.18
CA PRO A 154 9.65 46.06 31.20
C PRO A 154 10.43 47.18 30.51
N GLU A 155 10.13 48.43 30.88
CA GLU A 155 10.84 49.63 30.44
C GLU A 155 12.35 49.54 30.76
N PRO A 156 13.24 50.04 29.88
CA PRO A 156 14.68 50.03 30.14
C PRO A 156 15.07 51.15 31.12
N GLN A 157 15.49 50.77 32.34
CA GLN A 157 16.21 51.67 33.24
C GLN A 157 17.70 51.69 32.85
N ILE A 158 18.12 52.74 32.13
CA ILE A 158 19.54 53.10 32.01
C ILE A 158 19.83 54.16 33.07
N SER A 159 20.56 53.75 34.11
CA SER A 159 21.17 54.66 35.07
C SER A 159 22.54 55.11 34.53
N THR A 160 22.63 56.35 34.08
CA THR A 160 23.91 57.08 34.01
C THR A 160 23.74 58.40 34.74
N GLN A 161 24.23 58.44 35.99
CA GLN A 161 24.59 59.70 36.64
C GLN A 161 25.88 60.20 35.99
N GLU A 162 25.85 61.45 35.50
CA GLU A 162 26.94 62.42 35.33
C GLU A 162 26.77 63.19 34.01
N ALA A 163 26.34 64.44 34.11
CA ALA A 163 26.67 65.59 33.27
C ALA A 163 25.58 66.67 33.41
N GLY A 164 25.35 67.11 34.65
CA GLY A 164 24.55 68.28 34.95
C GLY A 164 25.44 69.43 35.38
N GLU A 165 26.38 69.87 34.54
CA GLU A 165 27.11 71.13 34.79
C GLU A 165 27.85 71.62 33.53
N GLU A 166 27.13 72.13 32.52
CA GLU A 166 27.66 73.16 31.58
C GLU A 166 26.56 73.62 30.59
N ALA A 167 25.60 74.40 31.08
CA ALA A 167 24.77 75.26 30.23
C ALA A 167 24.24 76.46 31.03
N SER A 168 25.16 77.22 31.59
CA SER A 168 24.92 78.61 32.05
C SER A 168 26.24 79.36 31.90
N LYS A 169 26.24 80.38 31.02
CA LYS A 169 27.34 81.22 30.46
C LYS A 169 27.58 80.86 28.97
N ILE A 170 27.48 81.72 27.95
CA ILE A 170 27.50 83.19 27.81
C ILE A 170 26.81 83.56 26.47
N SER A 171 26.25 84.78 26.40
CA SER A 171 25.92 85.61 25.22
C SER A 171 24.55 85.47 24.57
#